data_AF-A0A9P5YTN9-F1
#
_entry.id   AF-A0A9P5YTN9-F1
#
_cell.length_a   1.000
_cell.length_b   1.000
_cell.length_c   1.000
_cell.angle_alpha   90.00
_cell.angle_beta   90.00
_cell.angle_gamma   90.00
#
_symmetry.space_group_name_H-M   'P 1'
#
loop_
_entity.id
_entity.type
_entity.pdbx_description
1 polymer ?
#
loop_
_entity_poly.entity_id
_entity_poly.type
_entity_poly.pdbx_seq_one_letter_code
_entity_poly.pdbx_strand_id
1 'polypeptide(L)'
;KGELEHRRVKRYYARTNKNNAVRQMTRLERREHVLLHRMRSNKNHEKQTGSGVEKIGSKRRKLDQYTSKAKVSPTMGFAESESLPYTPPEYHHHISTSRNFPVHIQNLLAATSDDDPAIKDFYPKLQEHVLSRILHPTWSGDGNEFSDEERNKVFFVNERLYRHKVMRINYTTYDI
;
A
#
# COMPACT_ATOMS: atom_id res chain seq x y z
N LYS A 1 7.59 36.67 -17.48
CA LYS A 1 7.80 35.59 -16.47
C LYS A 1 9.06 34.73 -16.73
N GLY A 2 10.02 35.14 -17.57
CA GLY A 2 11.23 34.34 -17.87
C GLY A 2 12.54 34.80 -17.22
N GLU A 3 12.62 36.05 -16.73
CA GLU A 3 13.89 36.68 -16.29
C GLU A 3 14.56 36.02 -15.09
N LEU A 4 13.79 35.34 -14.22
CA LEU A 4 14.32 34.73 -12.99
C LEU A 4 14.52 33.21 -13.08
N GLU A 5 14.08 32.56 -14.16
CA GLU A 5 14.19 31.10 -14.32
C GLU A 5 15.66 30.64 -14.39
N HIS A 6 16.55 31.46 -14.95
CA HIS A 6 17.97 31.18 -14.96
C HIS A 6 18.58 31.02 -13.55
N ARG A 7 18.04 31.72 -12.53
CA ARG A 7 18.46 31.55 -11.13
C ARG A 7 18.06 30.19 -10.58
N ARG A 8 16.97 29.60 -11.07
CA ARG A 8 16.48 28.27 -10.68
C ARG A 8 17.36 27.19 -11.28
N VAL A 9 17.67 27.30 -12.56
CA VAL A 9 18.62 26.43 -13.29
C VAL A 9 19.99 26.44 -12.61
N LYS A 10 20.54 27.63 -12.28
CA LYS A 10 21.81 27.74 -11.55
C LYS A 10 21.79 27.10 -10.15
N ARG A 11 20.68 27.22 -9.41
CA ARG A 11 20.51 26.57 -8.10
C ARG A 11 20.53 25.05 -8.19
N TYR A 12 19.91 24.47 -9.22
CA TYR A 12 19.97 23.02 -9.43
C TYR A 12 21.34 22.56 -9.90
N TYR A 13 21.98 23.30 -10.81
CA TYR A 13 23.31 22.97 -11.32
C TYR A 13 24.35 22.86 -10.19
N ALA A 14 24.33 23.79 -9.24
CA ALA A 14 25.21 23.77 -8.05
C ALA A 14 25.04 22.52 -7.16
N ARG A 15 23.93 21.79 -7.29
CA ARG A 15 23.62 20.57 -6.53
C ARG A 15 23.90 19.28 -7.32
N THR A 16 24.48 19.39 -8.51
CA THR A 16 24.88 18.23 -9.33
C THR A 16 26.38 17.97 -9.19
N ASN A 17 26.82 16.76 -9.55
CA ASN A 17 28.24 16.45 -9.70
C ASN A 17 28.82 16.92 -11.06
N LYS A 18 28.07 17.73 -11.82
CA LYS A 18 28.40 18.29 -13.14
C LYS A 18 28.57 17.28 -14.30
N ASN A 19 28.51 15.98 -14.04
CA ASN A 19 28.52 14.95 -15.10
C ASN A 19 27.10 14.66 -15.57
N ASN A 20 26.78 14.94 -16.84
CA ASN A 20 25.40 14.85 -17.36
C ASN A 20 24.40 15.66 -16.52
N ALA A 21 24.78 16.91 -16.19
CA ALA A 21 24.07 17.77 -15.25
C ALA A 21 22.58 17.96 -15.60
N VAL A 22 22.22 18.04 -16.89
CA VAL A 22 20.83 18.22 -17.35
C VAL A 22 19.89 17.15 -16.77
N ARG A 23 20.25 15.86 -16.88
CA ARG A 23 19.43 14.76 -16.36
C ARG A 23 19.26 14.83 -14.84
N GLN A 24 20.33 15.25 -14.14
CA GLN A 24 20.30 15.41 -12.68
C GLN A 24 19.43 16.60 -12.26
N MET A 25 19.51 17.71 -12.99
CA MET A 25 18.67 18.89 -12.77
C MET A 25 17.20 18.59 -13.00
N THR A 26 16.85 17.86 -14.06
CA THR A 26 15.46 17.40 -14.30
C THR A 26 14.95 16.51 -13.17
N ARG A 27 15.80 15.63 -12.63
CA ARG A 27 15.43 14.78 -11.47
C ARG A 27 15.21 15.61 -10.20
N LEU A 28 16.07 16.60 -9.95
CA LEU A 28 15.94 17.53 -8.81
C LEU A 28 14.67 18.37 -8.94
N GLU A 29 14.35 18.85 -10.13
CA GLU A 29 13.14 19.62 -10.41
C GLU A 29 11.87 18.80 -10.17
N ARG A 30 11.81 17.56 -10.72
CA ARG A 30 10.68 16.66 -10.47
C ARG A 30 10.52 16.36 -8.99
N ARG A 31 11.62 16.14 -8.27
CA ARG A 31 11.61 15.89 -6.82
C ARG A 31 11.09 17.10 -6.04
N GLU A 32 11.55 18.31 -6.36
CA GLU A 32 11.08 19.55 -5.73
C GLU A 32 9.59 19.78 -5.99
N HIS A 33 9.14 19.55 -7.23
CA HIS A 33 7.72 19.67 -7.59
C HIS A 33 6.82 18.71 -6.80
N VAL A 34 7.21 17.44 -6.67
CA VAL A 34 6.46 16.44 -5.88
C VAL A 34 6.40 16.82 -4.39
N LEU A 35 7.51 17.32 -3.83
CA LEU A 35 7.55 17.76 -2.43
C LEU A 35 6.65 18.98 -2.20
N LEU A 36 6.67 19.97 -3.09
CA LEU A 36 5.80 21.13 -3.00
C LEU A 36 4.32 20.76 -3.13
N HIS A 37 3.98 19.83 -4.03
CA HIS A 37 2.61 19.34 -4.19
C HIS A 37 2.11 18.63 -2.92
N ARG A 38 2.95 17.78 -2.32
CA ARG A 38 2.64 17.10 -1.05
C ARG A 38 2.49 18.10 0.11
N MET A 39 3.37 19.10 0.23
CA MET A 39 3.28 20.13 1.27
C MET A 39 2.01 20.98 1.14
N ARG A 40 1.58 21.29 -0.08
CA ARG A 40 0.32 22.00 -0.34
C ARG A 40 -0.91 21.16 0.05
N SER A 41 -0.90 19.85 -0.26
CA SER A 41 -1.95 18.92 0.16
C SER A 41 -2.07 18.84 1.68
N ASN A 42 -0.94 18.80 2.40
CA ASN A 42 -0.94 18.75 3.87
C ASN A 42 -1.44 20.07 4.50
N LYS A 43 -1.07 21.24 3.98
CA LYS A 43 -1.57 22.54 4.46
C LYS A 43 -3.09 22.69 4.33
N ASN A 44 -3.69 22.06 3.32
CA ASN A 44 -5.15 22.09 3.15
C ASN A 44 -5.88 21.23 4.19
N HIS A 45 -5.26 20.16 4.68
CA HIS A 45 -5.79 19.38 5.82
C HIS A 45 -5.61 20.10 7.15
N GLU A 46 -4.50 20.80 7.35
CA GLU A 46 -4.18 21.51 8.60
C GLU A 46 -5.08 22.74 8.84
N LYS A 47 -5.55 23.40 7.77
CA LYS A 47 -6.47 24.56 7.86
C LYS A 47 -7.90 24.20 8.29
N GLN A 48 -8.29 22.92 8.30
CA GLN A 48 -9.61 22.49 8.76
C GLN A 48 -9.65 22.11 10.25
N THR A 49 -8.49 22.03 10.92
CA THR A 49 -8.39 21.64 12.33
C THR A 49 -7.58 22.66 13.13
N GLY A 50 -8.25 23.64 13.73
CA GLY A 50 -7.71 24.34 14.91
C GLY A 50 -7.53 25.85 14.80
N SER A 51 -8.53 26.58 15.28
CA SER A 51 -8.34 27.80 16.07
C SER A 51 -7.62 27.47 17.38
N GLY A 52 -6.58 28.24 17.73
CA GLY A 52 -6.19 28.48 19.13
C GLY A 52 -4.85 27.92 19.63
N VAL A 53 -3.93 28.87 19.87
CA VAL A 53 -2.92 28.94 20.96
C VAL A 53 -1.51 28.34 20.74
N GLU A 54 -0.54 29.10 21.25
CA GLU A 54 0.88 29.15 20.93
C GLU A 54 1.82 28.17 21.69
N LYS A 55 2.88 27.77 20.97
CA LYS A 55 4.33 27.76 21.27
C LYS A 55 4.97 27.14 22.55
N ILE A 56 6.09 26.47 22.24
CA ILE A 56 7.37 26.24 22.96
C ILE A 56 7.53 24.90 23.69
N GLY A 57 8.57 24.16 23.28
CA GLY A 57 9.15 23.10 24.11
C GLY A 57 9.81 21.96 23.32
N SER A 58 10.94 22.22 22.68
CA SER A 58 11.83 21.20 22.14
C SER A 58 12.34 20.26 23.25
N LYS A 59 11.98 18.97 23.22
CA LYS A 59 12.71 17.88 23.90
C LYS A 59 12.44 16.52 23.25
N ARG A 60 13.53 15.93 22.75
CA ARG A 60 13.80 14.50 22.48
C ARG A 60 12.85 13.77 21.53
N ARG A 61 13.35 13.52 20.30
CA ARG A 61 12.83 12.49 19.39
C ARG A 61 12.93 11.13 20.06
N LYS A 62 11.88 10.68 20.73
CA LYS A 62 11.61 9.25 20.86
C LYS A 62 11.23 8.72 19.48
N LEU A 63 11.73 7.53 19.19
CA LEU A 63 11.44 6.75 18.01
C LEU A 63 9.96 6.32 18.04
N ASP A 64 9.05 7.24 17.69
CA ASP A 64 7.65 6.90 17.45
C ASP A 64 7.52 6.43 16.01
N GLN A 65 7.92 5.18 15.77
CA GLN A 65 7.71 4.48 14.51
C GLN A 65 6.27 3.95 14.38
N TYR A 66 5.28 4.58 15.01
CA TYR A 66 3.86 4.26 14.81
C TYR A 66 3.06 5.51 15.17
N THR A 67 2.81 6.41 14.22
CA THR A 67 1.69 7.38 14.21
C THR A 67 1.88 8.41 13.09
N SER A 68 1.59 7.99 11.87
CA SER A 68 0.65 8.77 11.08
C SER A 68 -0.40 7.78 10.66
N LYS A 69 -1.67 8.02 11.02
CA LYS A 69 -2.82 7.27 10.51
C LYS A 69 -2.93 7.55 9.01
N ALA A 70 -1.95 7.09 8.22
CA ALA A 70 -2.18 6.86 6.81
C ALA A 70 -3.27 5.79 6.80
N LYS A 71 -4.49 6.17 6.38
CA LYS A 71 -5.58 5.22 6.18
C LYS A 71 -5.00 4.05 5.38
N VAL A 72 -4.88 2.88 6.03
CA VAL A 72 -4.44 1.66 5.35
C VAL A 72 -5.60 1.27 4.47
N SER A 73 -5.61 1.82 3.25
CA SER A 73 -6.62 1.47 2.27
C SER A 73 -6.30 0.08 1.72
N PRO A 74 -7.29 -0.82 1.59
CA PRO A 74 -7.09 -2.06 0.84
C PRO A 74 -6.76 -1.77 -0.63
N THR A 75 -7.11 -0.59 -1.14
CA THR A 75 -6.90 -0.21 -2.54
C THR A 75 -5.47 0.27 -2.83
N MET A 76 -4.98 -0.15 -4.00
CA MET A 76 -3.71 0.30 -4.59
C MET A 76 -3.90 1.61 -5.33
N GLY A 77 -2.88 2.47 -5.32
CA GLY A 77 -2.93 3.73 -6.03
C GLY A 77 -2.94 3.50 -7.54
N PHE A 78 -3.69 4.30 -8.30
CA PHE A 78 -3.75 4.14 -9.77
C PHE A 78 -2.38 4.23 -10.45
N ALA A 79 -1.44 4.99 -9.87
CA ALA A 79 -0.08 5.15 -10.37
C ALA A 79 0.85 3.94 -10.12
N GLU A 80 0.48 2.99 -9.25
CA GLU A 80 1.29 1.79 -9.01
C GLU A 80 1.17 0.84 -10.21
N SER A 81 2.26 0.30 -10.72
CA SER A 81 2.23 -0.63 -11.86
C SER A 81 2.67 -2.03 -11.45
N GLU A 82 1.83 -3.02 -11.77
CA GLU A 82 2.10 -4.44 -11.53
C GLU A 82 1.65 -5.22 -12.77
N SER A 83 2.45 -5.13 -13.84
CA SER A 83 2.17 -5.81 -15.10
C SER A 83 2.41 -7.31 -14.95
N LEU A 84 1.37 -8.11 -15.19
CA LEU A 84 1.49 -9.56 -15.27
C LEU A 84 1.89 -10.00 -16.69
N PRO A 85 2.84 -10.94 -16.85
CA PRO A 85 3.12 -11.54 -18.15
C PRO A 85 1.91 -12.34 -18.64
N TYR A 86 1.94 -12.76 -19.91
CA TYR A 86 0.88 -13.60 -20.48
C TYR A 86 0.61 -14.82 -19.58
N THR A 87 -0.67 -15.11 -19.35
CA THR A 87 -1.09 -16.30 -18.59
C THR A 87 -1.65 -17.31 -19.59
N PRO A 88 -1.07 -18.52 -19.69
CA PRO A 88 -1.67 -19.60 -20.45
C PRO A 88 -3.08 -19.95 -19.96
N PRO A 89 -4.02 -20.33 -20.84
CA PRO A 89 -5.42 -20.59 -20.48
C PRO A 89 -5.60 -21.79 -19.52
N GLU A 90 -4.60 -22.67 -19.41
CA GLU A 90 -4.60 -23.83 -18.51
C GLU A 90 -4.57 -23.42 -17.03
N TYR A 91 -4.07 -22.22 -16.71
CA TYR A 91 -4.08 -21.69 -15.35
C TYR A 91 -5.39 -20.97 -15.07
N HIS A 92 -6.11 -21.33 -14.00
CA HIS A 92 -7.35 -20.66 -13.60
C HIS A 92 -7.16 -19.17 -13.27
N HIS A 93 -6.05 -18.81 -12.61
CA HIS A 93 -5.80 -17.43 -12.22
C HIS A 93 -4.31 -17.12 -12.19
N HIS A 94 -3.99 -15.84 -12.27
CA HIS A 94 -2.64 -15.34 -12.17
C HIS A 94 -2.63 -14.02 -11.40
N ILE A 95 -1.84 -14.00 -10.34
CA ILE A 95 -1.55 -12.84 -9.49
C ILE A 95 -0.03 -12.73 -9.38
N SER A 96 0.47 -11.51 -9.19
CA SER A 96 1.90 -11.25 -9.05
C SER A 96 2.48 -11.90 -7.80
N THR A 97 3.74 -12.31 -7.86
CA THR A 97 4.51 -12.85 -6.72
C THR A 97 5.26 -11.76 -5.94
N SER A 98 5.11 -10.50 -6.36
CA SER A 98 5.76 -9.34 -5.74
C SER A 98 5.38 -9.18 -4.27
N ARG A 99 6.34 -8.74 -3.45
CA ARG A 99 6.15 -8.45 -2.03
C ARG A 99 6.25 -6.96 -1.72
N ASN A 100 6.15 -6.10 -2.75
CA ASN A 100 6.44 -4.67 -2.65
C ASN A 100 5.42 -3.87 -1.82
N PHE A 101 4.22 -4.42 -1.62
CA PHE A 101 3.11 -3.72 -0.95
C PHE A 101 2.60 -4.52 0.27
N PRO A 102 3.43 -4.66 1.32
CA PRO A 102 3.02 -5.35 2.53
C PRO A 102 1.99 -4.53 3.31
N VAL A 103 0.99 -5.22 3.86
CA VAL A 103 0.00 -4.70 4.78
C VAL A 103 -0.03 -5.59 6.01
N HIS A 104 0.04 -4.97 7.19
CA HIS A 104 -0.14 -5.69 8.45
C HIS A 104 -1.62 -6.02 8.65
N ILE A 105 -1.94 -7.29 8.90
CA ILE A 105 -3.32 -7.78 8.95
C ILE A 105 -4.11 -7.03 10.03
N GLN A 106 -3.57 -6.92 11.24
CA GLN A 106 -4.26 -6.23 12.34
C GLN A 106 -4.51 -4.74 12.03
N ASN A 107 -3.60 -4.10 11.28
CA ASN A 107 -3.76 -2.69 10.92
C ASN A 107 -4.82 -2.52 9.83
N LEU A 108 -4.96 -3.49 8.93
CA LEU A 108 -6.03 -3.51 7.94
C LEU A 108 -7.39 -3.64 8.62
N LEU A 109 -7.51 -4.60 9.55
CA LEU A 109 -8.75 -4.83 10.29
C LEU A 109 -9.14 -3.62 11.14
N ALA A 110 -8.18 -3.02 11.85
CA ALA A 110 -8.43 -1.83 12.67
C ALA A 110 -8.69 -0.55 11.85
N ALA A 111 -8.29 -0.50 10.58
CA ALA A 111 -8.50 0.65 9.71
C ALA A 111 -9.82 0.61 8.94
N THR A 112 -10.42 -0.57 8.81
CA THR A 112 -11.72 -0.75 8.14
C THR A 112 -12.85 -0.59 9.17
N SER A 113 -14.00 -0.10 8.71
CA SER A 113 -15.17 0.09 9.57
C SER A 113 -15.76 -1.24 10.03
N ASP A 114 -16.15 -1.34 11.31
CA ASP A 114 -16.79 -2.53 11.89
C ASP A 114 -18.08 -2.95 11.15
N ASP A 115 -18.74 -2.01 10.45
CA ASP A 115 -19.92 -2.25 9.63
C ASP A 115 -19.62 -2.91 8.27
N ASP A 116 -18.36 -3.09 7.88
CA ASP A 116 -18.02 -3.73 6.61
C ASP A 116 -18.16 -5.27 6.73
N PRO A 117 -19.11 -5.90 6.02
CA PRO A 117 -19.32 -7.34 6.08
C PRO A 117 -18.09 -8.14 5.63
N ALA A 118 -17.21 -7.56 4.81
CA ALA A 118 -16.03 -8.23 4.29
C ALA A 118 -14.93 -8.44 5.34
N ILE A 119 -14.90 -7.62 6.40
CA ILE A 119 -13.90 -7.76 7.48
C ILE A 119 -14.42 -8.55 8.69
N LYS A 120 -15.74 -8.82 8.74
CA LYS A 120 -16.35 -9.54 9.85
C LYS A 120 -15.79 -10.96 9.97
N ASP A 121 -15.20 -11.26 11.12
CA ASP A 121 -14.51 -12.52 11.41
C ASP A 121 -13.42 -12.87 10.39
N PHE A 122 -12.81 -11.85 9.77
CA PHE A 122 -11.87 -12.04 8.68
C PHE A 122 -10.67 -12.89 9.09
N TYR A 123 -10.09 -12.64 10.27
CA TYR A 123 -8.88 -13.35 10.69
C TYR A 123 -9.13 -14.85 10.92
N PRO A 124 -10.16 -15.27 11.70
CA PRO A 124 -10.53 -16.68 11.79
C PRO A 124 -10.85 -17.32 10.44
N LYS A 125 -11.63 -16.63 9.58
CA LYS A 125 -11.98 -17.13 8.23
C LYS A 125 -10.75 -17.30 7.34
N LEU A 126 -9.77 -16.42 7.47
CA LEU A 126 -8.51 -16.53 6.73
C LEU A 126 -7.70 -17.73 7.21
N GLN A 127 -7.64 -17.98 8.53
CA GLN A 127 -6.99 -19.18 9.08
C GLN A 127 -7.69 -20.45 8.59
N GLU A 128 -9.02 -20.49 8.67
CA GLU A 128 -9.88 -21.59 8.16
C GLU A 128 -9.57 -21.89 6.69
N HIS A 129 -9.55 -20.85 5.84
CA HIS A 129 -9.29 -20.99 4.42
C HIS A 129 -7.89 -21.52 4.12
N VAL A 130 -6.87 -20.99 4.82
CA VAL A 130 -5.50 -21.47 4.63
C VAL A 130 -5.35 -22.90 5.12
N LEU A 131 -5.96 -23.24 6.26
CA LEU A 131 -5.90 -24.58 6.83
C LEU A 131 -6.59 -25.61 5.94
N SER A 132 -7.81 -25.32 5.46
CA SER A 132 -8.53 -26.18 4.51
C SER A 132 -7.73 -26.40 3.22
N ARG A 133 -7.06 -25.37 2.69
CA ARG A 133 -6.23 -25.50 1.48
C ARG A 133 -4.97 -26.33 1.70
N ILE A 134 -4.39 -26.31 2.91
CA ILE A 134 -3.23 -27.12 3.27
C ILE A 134 -3.63 -28.59 3.45
N LEU A 135 -4.76 -28.87 4.13
CA LEU A 135 -5.20 -30.23 4.44
C LEU A 135 -5.95 -30.89 3.28
N HIS A 136 -6.75 -30.13 2.55
CA HIS A 136 -7.64 -30.61 1.49
C HIS A 136 -7.57 -29.70 0.24
N PRO A 137 -6.53 -29.84 -0.59
CA PRO A 137 -6.30 -28.95 -1.75
C PRO A 137 -7.44 -28.91 -2.76
N THR A 138 -8.17 -30.01 -2.93
CA THR A 138 -9.23 -30.18 -3.94
C THR A 138 -10.64 -29.96 -3.39
N TRP A 139 -10.78 -29.74 -2.09
CA TRP A 139 -12.09 -29.65 -1.43
C TRP A 139 -12.36 -28.21 -1.02
N SER A 140 -13.64 -27.82 -1.03
CA SER A 140 -14.08 -26.51 -0.54
C SER A 140 -15.14 -26.78 0.52
N GLY A 141 -14.80 -26.40 1.75
CA GLY A 141 -15.66 -26.54 2.92
C GLY A 141 -16.75 -25.47 3.02
N ASP A 142 -17.62 -25.64 4.01
CA ASP A 142 -18.60 -24.66 4.48
C ASP A 142 -18.00 -23.58 5.40
N GLY A 143 -16.74 -23.76 5.84
CA GLY A 143 -15.97 -22.77 6.60
C GLY A 143 -16.13 -22.86 8.11
N ASN A 144 -16.66 -23.97 8.64
CA ASN A 144 -16.69 -24.28 10.08
C ASN A 144 -16.12 -25.66 10.40
N GLU A 145 -15.17 -26.13 9.60
CA GLU A 145 -14.60 -27.46 9.75
C GLU A 145 -13.65 -27.59 10.92
N PHE A 146 -12.93 -26.51 11.22
CA PHE A 146 -11.85 -26.54 12.19
C PHE A 146 -12.22 -25.85 13.49
N SER A 147 -11.76 -26.45 14.58
CA SER A 147 -11.84 -25.84 15.90
C SER A 147 -10.89 -24.64 16.02
N ASP A 148 -11.15 -23.76 16.99
CA ASP A 148 -10.26 -22.63 17.29
C ASP A 148 -8.82 -23.08 17.60
N GLU A 149 -8.66 -24.20 18.29
CA GLU A 149 -7.35 -24.77 18.60
C GLU A 149 -6.58 -25.19 17.35
N GLU A 150 -7.27 -25.69 16.33
CA GLU A 150 -6.68 -26.05 15.05
C GLU A 150 -6.35 -24.82 14.21
N ARG A 151 -7.26 -23.83 14.14
CA ARG A 151 -7.01 -22.55 13.48
C ARG A 151 -5.80 -21.83 14.06
N ASN A 152 -5.65 -21.86 15.38
CA ASN A 152 -4.52 -21.23 16.10
C ASN A 152 -3.15 -21.86 15.79
N LYS A 153 -3.10 -23.00 15.08
CA LYS A 153 -1.85 -23.58 14.57
C LYS A 153 -1.36 -22.89 13.29
N VAL A 154 -2.20 -22.08 12.64
CA VAL A 154 -1.85 -21.33 11.42
C VAL A 154 -1.31 -19.96 11.80
N PHE A 155 -0.05 -19.71 11.43
CA PHE A 155 0.65 -18.45 11.68
C PHE A 155 1.02 -17.74 10.37
N PHE A 156 0.67 -16.46 10.27
CA PHE A 156 1.09 -15.61 9.16
C PHE A 156 2.44 -14.97 9.46
N VAL A 157 3.43 -15.22 8.60
CA VAL A 157 4.79 -14.69 8.78
C VAL A 157 4.75 -13.16 8.81
N ASN A 158 5.20 -12.58 9.93
CA ASN A 158 5.15 -11.14 10.22
C ASN A 158 3.74 -10.52 10.23
N GLU A 159 2.68 -11.32 10.35
CA GLU A 159 1.28 -10.86 10.26
C GLU A 159 1.01 -10.00 9.01
N ARG A 160 1.59 -10.38 7.87
CA ARG A 160 1.54 -9.59 6.62
C ARG A 160 0.75 -10.27 5.52
N LEU A 161 -0.06 -9.46 4.85
CA LEU A 161 -0.60 -9.72 3.52
C LEU A 161 0.09 -8.82 2.50
N TYR A 162 0.06 -9.23 1.23
CA TYR A 162 0.59 -8.43 0.13
C TYR A 162 -0.55 -7.98 -0.76
N ARG A 163 -0.66 -6.67 -0.96
CA ARG A 163 -1.64 -6.10 -1.89
C ARG A 163 -1.13 -6.24 -3.31
N HIS A 164 -2.04 -6.62 -4.19
CA HIS A 164 -1.80 -6.69 -5.63
C HIS A 164 -2.79 -5.79 -6.37
N LYS A 165 -2.32 -5.13 -7.42
CA LYS A 165 -3.16 -4.25 -8.25
C LYS A 165 -3.97 -5.03 -9.27
N VAL A 166 -3.41 -6.15 -9.75
CA VAL A 166 -3.96 -6.90 -10.87
C VAL A 166 -4.06 -8.37 -10.49
N MET A 167 -5.25 -8.94 -10.68
CA MET A 167 -5.53 -10.37 -10.70
C MET A 167 -6.16 -10.69 -12.05
N ARG A 168 -5.66 -11.72 -12.72
CA ARG A 168 -6.28 -12.27 -13.94
C ARG A 168 -6.95 -13.59 -13.59
N ILE A 169 -8.16 -13.78 -14.10
CA ILE A 169 -8.93 -15.02 -13.96
C ILE A 169 -9.23 -15.48 -15.38
N ASN A 170 -8.78 -16.69 -15.71
CA ASN A 170 -9.14 -17.36 -16.95
C ASN A 170 -10.41 -18.15 -16.69
N TYR A 171 -11.45 -17.89 -17.47
CA TYR A 171 -12.72 -18.61 -17.40
C TYR A 171 -13.17 -18.97 -18.81
N THR A 172 -13.87 -20.10 -18.92
CA THR A 172 -14.44 -20.56 -20.18
C THR A 172 -15.80 -19.89 -20.38
N THR A 173 -15.97 -19.16 -21.48
CA THR A 173 -17.28 -18.68 -21.94
C THR A 173 -17.67 -19.50 -23.16
N TYR A 174 -18.86 -20.10 -23.12
CA TYR A 174 -19.48 -20.70 -24.30
C TYR A 174 -20.46 -19.68 -24.88
N ASP A 175 -20.43 -19.44 -26.18
CA ASP A 175 -21.54 -18.77 -26.86
C ASP A 175 -22.71 -19.77 -26.92
N ILE A 176 -23.86 -19.34 -26.41
CA ILE A 176 -25.14 -20.08 -26.46
C ILE A 176 -25.95 -19.56 -27.63
#